data_AF-A0A418AJD1-F1
#
_entry.id   AF-A0A418AJD1-F1
#
_cell.length_a   1.000
_cell.length_b   1.000
_cell.length_c   1.000
_cell.angle_alpha   90.00
_cell.angle_beta   90.00
_cell.angle_gamma   90.00
#
_symmetry.space_group_name_H-M   'P 1'
#
loop_
_entity.id
_entity.type
_entity.pdbx_description
1 polymer ?
#
loop_
_entity_poly.entity_id
_entity_poly.type
_entity_poly.pdbx_seq_one_letter_code
_entity_poly.pdbx_strand_id
1 'polypeptide(L)'
;MMQPGTPFGNLMAEAVKLKGAQQATLRPVWDSWPQYFQHSMFLQEPIVSARQEPFEARLRLANEIKAQGNSHFGKGEFEEAVAQYEKALALFKYCENTDPDWKKKGIRDDDIIVVDYKADNAGAQAELDTLKNAQQRKLDKQTFSGMFNRGTIVDDTDATDLTAPDKTLENQKRLRKEVRELDSGHFFVTHVENQVDDAEMVARMYEQSGKVEEAKELRQKIDQAKAAIRARPPRVDFMNPTPEMIEDGKKNGCATTVWPRD
;
A
#
# COMPACT_ATOMS: atom_id res chain seq x y z
N MET A 1 -7.97 -8.35 27.80
CA MET A 1 -7.12 -7.74 26.75
C MET A 1 -5.75 -8.40 26.84
N MET A 2 -5.24 -8.96 25.75
CA MET A 2 -3.97 -9.69 25.73
C MET A 2 -2.81 -8.69 25.87
N GLN A 3 -1.94 -8.87 26.86
CA GLN A 3 -0.81 -7.98 27.09
C GLN A 3 0.34 -8.32 26.10
N PRO A 4 0.77 -7.36 25.26
CA PRO A 4 1.99 -7.49 24.45
C PRO A 4 3.19 -7.73 25.37
N GLY A 5 4.11 -8.63 24.99
CA GLY A 5 5.34 -8.91 25.75
C GLY A 5 5.28 -10.12 26.68
N THR A 6 4.13 -10.80 26.81
CA THR A 6 4.08 -12.12 27.46
C THR A 6 4.50 -13.22 26.48
N PRO A 7 5.13 -14.34 26.94
CA PRO A 7 5.51 -15.44 26.05
C PRO A 7 4.35 -15.98 25.20
N PHE A 8 3.15 -16.04 25.80
CA PHE A 8 1.93 -16.42 25.08
C PHE A 8 1.47 -15.36 24.07
N GLY A 9 1.53 -14.07 24.42
CA GLY A 9 1.23 -12.97 23.50
C GLY A 9 2.16 -12.95 22.28
N ASN A 10 3.45 -13.20 22.51
CA ASN A 10 4.45 -13.29 21.43
C ASN A 10 4.22 -14.53 20.56
N LEU A 11 3.96 -15.70 21.16
CA LEU A 11 3.64 -16.93 20.43
C LEU A 11 2.37 -16.78 19.59
N MET A 12 1.33 -16.13 20.13
CA MET A 12 0.11 -15.86 19.37
C MET A 12 0.37 -14.86 18.23
N ALA A 13 1.20 -13.83 18.45
CA ALA A 13 1.58 -12.89 17.40
C ALA A 13 2.37 -13.57 16.27
N GLU A 14 3.29 -14.48 16.59
CA GLU A 14 4.00 -15.29 15.60
C GLU A 14 3.06 -16.24 14.85
N ALA A 15 2.14 -16.90 15.56
CA ALA A 15 1.15 -17.77 14.94
C ALA A 15 0.24 -17.00 13.96
N VAL A 16 -0.16 -15.77 14.30
CA VAL A 16 -0.93 -14.89 13.41
C VAL A 16 -0.11 -14.49 12.18
N LYS A 17 1.18 -14.13 12.35
CA LYS A 17 2.08 -13.82 11.23
C LYS A 17 2.26 -15.03 10.30
N LEU A 18 2.47 -16.22 10.86
CA LEU A 18 2.63 -17.45 10.10
C LEU A 18 1.37 -17.77 9.29
N LYS A 19 0.20 -17.67 9.92
CA LYS A 19 -1.09 -17.85 9.23
C LYS A 19 -1.32 -16.79 8.15
N GLY A 20 -0.92 -15.54 8.41
CA GLY A 20 -0.95 -14.45 7.44
C GLY A 20 -0.10 -14.74 6.21
N ALA A 21 1.14 -15.19 6.40
CA ALA A 21 2.06 -15.55 5.32
C ALA A 21 1.56 -16.75 4.49
N GLN A 22 0.99 -17.75 5.15
CA GLN A 22 0.35 -18.89 4.47
C GLN A 22 -0.84 -18.43 3.61
N GLN A 23 -1.67 -17.51 4.12
CA GLN A 23 -2.80 -16.96 3.38
C GLN A 23 -2.36 -16.05 2.23
N ALA A 24 -1.34 -15.21 2.42
CA ALA A 24 -0.79 -14.35 1.37
C ALA A 24 -0.30 -15.16 0.15
N THR A 25 0.20 -16.37 0.37
CA THR A 25 0.61 -17.28 -0.71
C THR A 25 -0.59 -17.77 -1.55
N LEU A 26 -1.78 -17.85 -0.95
CA LEU A 26 -3.01 -18.36 -1.58
C LEU A 26 -3.87 -17.26 -2.23
N ARG A 27 -3.52 -15.98 -2.00
CA ARG A 27 -4.32 -14.83 -2.46
C ARG A 27 -3.50 -13.69 -3.13
N PRO A 28 -2.42 -13.98 -3.89
CA PRO A 28 -1.61 -12.93 -4.50
C PRO A 28 -2.40 -11.97 -5.42
N VAL A 29 -3.40 -12.47 -6.15
CA VAL A 29 -4.26 -11.65 -7.02
C VAL A 29 -5.16 -10.77 -6.16
N TRP A 30 -5.83 -11.34 -5.16
CA TRP A 30 -6.62 -10.58 -4.19
C TRP A 30 -5.83 -9.45 -3.54
N ASP A 31 -4.64 -9.76 -3.01
CA ASP A 31 -3.79 -8.79 -2.30
C ASP A 31 -3.23 -7.71 -3.25
N SER A 32 -3.18 -7.96 -4.56
CA SER A 32 -2.79 -6.95 -5.56
C SER A 32 -3.87 -5.91 -5.86
N TRP A 33 -5.13 -6.18 -5.51
CA TRP A 33 -6.24 -5.29 -5.84
C TRP A 33 -6.31 -4.07 -4.92
N PRO A 34 -6.83 -2.93 -5.43
CA PRO A 34 -7.11 -1.77 -4.60
C PRO A 34 -8.05 -2.10 -3.44
N GLN A 35 -7.81 -1.46 -2.28
CA GLN A 35 -8.56 -1.69 -1.05
C GLN A 35 -10.08 -1.53 -1.23
N TYR A 36 -10.51 -0.51 -1.98
CA TYR A 36 -11.95 -0.29 -2.26
C TYR A 36 -12.60 -1.47 -2.98
N PHE A 37 -11.84 -2.16 -3.84
CA PHE A 37 -12.35 -3.28 -4.61
C PHE A 37 -12.41 -4.54 -3.74
N GLN A 38 -11.40 -4.75 -2.89
CA GLN A 38 -11.42 -5.80 -1.87
C GLN A 38 -12.62 -5.65 -0.92
N HIS A 39 -12.95 -4.42 -0.51
CA HIS A 39 -14.11 -4.15 0.36
C HIS A 39 -15.44 -4.60 -0.24
N SER A 40 -15.56 -4.64 -1.57
CA SER A 40 -16.80 -5.02 -2.25
C SER A 40 -17.28 -6.44 -1.92
N MET A 41 -16.37 -7.35 -1.55
CA MET A 41 -16.69 -8.73 -1.13
C MET A 41 -17.33 -8.82 0.25
N PHE A 42 -17.16 -7.79 1.09
CA PHE A 42 -17.66 -7.75 2.47
C PHE A 42 -18.93 -6.91 2.64
N LEU A 43 -19.41 -6.30 1.56
CA LEU A 43 -20.64 -5.51 1.60
C LEU A 43 -21.86 -6.38 1.91
N GLN A 44 -22.82 -5.78 2.59
CA GLN A 44 -24.05 -6.42 3.02
C GLN A 44 -25.26 -5.76 2.33
N GLU A 45 -26.47 -6.15 2.73
CA GLU A 45 -27.69 -5.50 2.30
C GLU A 45 -27.69 -3.99 2.62
N PRO A 46 -28.29 -3.14 1.77
CA PRO A 46 -29.06 -3.47 0.55
C PRO A 46 -28.20 -3.62 -0.73
N ILE A 47 -26.86 -3.56 -0.63
CA ILE A 47 -26.00 -3.51 -1.81
C ILE A 47 -25.96 -4.85 -2.54
N VAL A 48 -25.95 -5.96 -1.78
CA VAL A 48 -25.89 -7.31 -2.35
C VAL A 48 -27.14 -7.62 -3.17
N SER A 49 -28.34 -7.35 -2.67
CA SER A 49 -29.58 -7.51 -3.44
C SER A 49 -29.65 -6.58 -4.66
N ALA A 50 -29.22 -5.32 -4.51
CA ALA A 50 -29.22 -4.37 -5.60
C ALA A 50 -28.32 -4.77 -6.79
N ARG A 51 -27.30 -5.62 -6.58
CA ARG A 51 -26.48 -6.18 -7.68
C ARG A 51 -27.24 -7.17 -8.58
N GLN A 52 -28.44 -7.59 -8.21
CA GLN A 52 -29.29 -8.45 -9.05
C GLN A 52 -30.35 -7.64 -9.83
N GLU A 53 -30.52 -6.37 -9.49
CA GLU A 53 -31.50 -5.50 -10.12
C GLU A 53 -31.08 -5.04 -11.52
N PRO A 54 -32.01 -4.50 -12.34
CA PRO A 54 -31.69 -3.90 -13.64
C PRO A 54 -30.80 -2.65 -13.50
N PHE A 55 -30.18 -2.24 -14.60
CA PHE A 55 -29.29 -1.06 -14.63
C PHE A 55 -29.89 0.19 -14.00
N GLU A 56 -31.14 0.53 -14.35
CA GLU A 56 -31.79 1.76 -13.90
C GLU A 56 -31.95 1.79 -12.36
N ALA A 57 -32.31 0.65 -11.76
CA ALA A 57 -32.43 0.52 -10.32
C ALA A 57 -31.05 0.64 -9.63
N ARG A 58 -30.01 -0.01 -10.18
CA ARG A 58 -28.63 0.14 -9.69
C ARG A 58 -28.15 1.58 -9.76
N LEU A 59 -28.40 2.25 -10.88
CA LEU A 59 -27.98 3.62 -11.15
C LEU A 59 -28.67 4.61 -10.19
N ARG A 60 -29.97 4.43 -9.94
CA ARG A 60 -30.71 5.23 -8.97
C ARG A 60 -30.09 5.10 -7.57
N LEU A 61 -29.86 3.87 -7.12
CA LEU A 61 -29.26 3.62 -5.81
C LEU A 61 -27.83 4.15 -5.72
N ALA A 62 -27.03 3.95 -6.77
CA ALA A 62 -25.65 4.45 -6.82
C ALA A 62 -25.59 5.98 -6.72
N ASN A 63 -26.49 6.68 -7.41
CA ASN A 63 -26.59 8.14 -7.33
C ASN A 63 -27.04 8.62 -5.94
N GLU A 64 -27.96 7.91 -5.28
CA GLU A 64 -28.37 8.20 -3.91
C GLU A 64 -27.19 8.05 -2.93
N ILE A 65 -26.48 6.92 -2.99
CA ILE A 65 -25.29 6.67 -2.15
C ILE A 65 -24.20 7.71 -2.43
N LYS A 66 -23.97 8.05 -3.70
CA LYS A 66 -23.02 9.10 -4.10
C LYS A 66 -23.43 10.47 -3.54
N ALA A 67 -24.73 10.80 -3.49
CA ALA A 67 -25.21 12.04 -2.89
C ALA A 67 -24.94 12.08 -1.38
N GLN A 68 -25.13 10.94 -0.68
CA GLN A 68 -24.75 10.81 0.73
C GLN A 68 -23.24 11.01 0.91
N GLY A 69 -22.41 10.39 0.07
CA GLY A 69 -20.96 10.58 0.07
C GLY A 69 -20.55 12.04 -0.16
N ASN A 70 -21.22 12.75 -1.07
CA ASN A 70 -20.98 14.19 -1.29
C ASN A 70 -21.35 15.02 -0.05
N SER A 71 -22.39 14.63 0.70
CA SER A 71 -22.77 15.29 1.95
C SER A 71 -21.69 15.14 3.03
N HIS A 72 -21.19 13.91 3.24
CA HIS A 72 -20.07 13.65 4.15
C HIS A 72 -18.80 14.40 3.73
N PHE A 73 -18.51 14.40 2.43
CA PHE A 73 -17.36 15.12 1.87
C PHE A 73 -17.45 16.63 2.15
N GLY A 74 -18.63 17.24 1.98
CA GLY A 74 -18.85 18.66 2.29
C GLY A 74 -18.66 19.01 3.76
N LYS A 75 -18.83 18.04 4.67
CA LYS A 75 -18.60 18.19 6.11
C LYS A 75 -17.15 17.92 6.53
N GLY A 76 -16.30 17.42 5.63
CA GLY A 76 -14.93 17.00 5.93
C GLY A 76 -14.82 15.58 6.52
N GLU A 77 -15.91 14.80 6.50
CA GLU A 77 -15.98 13.41 6.94
C GLU A 77 -15.49 12.51 5.79
N PHE A 78 -14.18 12.49 5.57
CA PHE A 78 -13.59 11.88 4.37
C PHE A 78 -13.67 10.35 4.36
N GLU A 79 -13.52 9.70 5.52
CA GLU A 79 -13.58 8.24 5.62
C GLU A 79 -14.99 7.74 5.29
N GLU A 80 -16.00 8.41 5.81
CA GLU A 80 -17.41 8.12 5.54
C GLU A 80 -17.76 8.43 4.08
N ALA A 81 -17.26 9.53 3.53
CA ALA A 81 -17.44 9.86 2.13
C ALA A 81 -16.87 8.77 1.22
N VAL A 82 -15.64 8.33 1.49
CA VAL A 82 -14.99 7.22 0.77
C VAL A 82 -15.84 5.96 0.90
N ALA A 83 -16.23 5.56 2.10
CA ALA A 83 -17.05 4.36 2.31
C ALA A 83 -18.36 4.38 1.50
N GLN A 84 -19.02 5.53 1.35
CA GLN A 84 -20.20 5.64 0.50
C GLN A 84 -19.84 5.53 -0.99
N TYR A 85 -18.77 6.19 -1.42
CA TYR A 85 -18.31 6.08 -2.80
C TYR A 85 -17.92 4.64 -3.18
N GLU A 86 -17.27 3.90 -2.28
CA GLU A 86 -16.95 2.48 -2.47
C GLU A 86 -18.21 1.64 -2.68
N LYS A 87 -19.25 1.85 -1.86
CA LYS A 87 -20.55 1.17 -2.02
C LYS A 87 -21.19 1.46 -3.36
N ALA A 88 -21.15 2.72 -3.83
CA ALA A 88 -21.73 3.10 -5.11
C ALA A 88 -21.03 2.41 -6.29
N LEU A 89 -19.69 2.28 -6.24
CA LEU A 89 -18.91 1.57 -7.26
C LEU A 89 -19.16 0.05 -7.22
N ALA A 90 -19.30 -0.50 -6.02
CA ALA A 90 -19.49 -1.92 -5.80
C ALA A 90 -20.85 -2.47 -6.27
N LEU A 91 -21.76 -1.62 -6.76
CA LEU A 91 -22.98 -2.01 -7.47
C LEU A 91 -22.70 -2.46 -8.92
N PHE A 92 -21.60 -1.98 -9.50
CA PHE A 92 -21.26 -2.21 -10.90
C PHE A 92 -20.01 -3.05 -11.07
N LYS A 93 -18.99 -2.83 -10.25
CA LYS A 93 -17.75 -3.61 -10.30
C LYS A 93 -17.42 -4.13 -8.91
N TYR A 94 -17.48 -5.44 -8.72
CA TYR A 94 -17.24 -6.08 -7.43
C TYR A 94 -16.58 -7.44 -7.60
N CYS A 95 -16.04 -7.96 -6.49
CA CYS A 95 -15.62 -9.34 -6.38
C CYS A 95 -16.56 -10.09 -5.42
N GLU A 96 -16.79 -11.36 -5.72
CA GLU A 96 -17.53 -12.27 -4.86
C GLU A 96 -16.79 -13.59 -4.78
N ASN A 97 -16.98 -14.28 -3.65
CA ASN A 97 -16.36 -15.57 -3.41
C ASN A 97 -17.41 -16.66 -3.60
N THR A 98 -17.05 -17.70 -4.35
CA THR A 98 -17.94 -18.81 -4.69
C THR A 98 -18.11 -19.83 -3.54
N ASP A 99 -17.19 -19.88 -2.58
CA ASP A 99 -17.26 -20.80 -1.42
C ASP A 99 -18.09 -20.19 -0.28
N PRO A 100 -19.26 -20.72 0.09
CA PRO A 100 -20.10 -20.14 1.15
C PRO A 100 -19.43 -20.09 2.54
N ASP A 101 -18.39 -20.91 2.78
CA ASP A 101 -17.63 -20.95 4.04
C ASP A 101 -16.27 -20.25 3.95
N TRP A 102 -16.02 -19.42 2.92
CA TRP A 102 -14.76 -18.70 2.73
C TRP A 102 -14.33 -17.89 3.96
N LYS A 103 -15.28 -17.36 4.74
CA LYS A 103 -14.99 -16.62 5.98
C LYS A 103 -14.29 -17.47 7.05
N LYS A 104 -14.48 -18.79 7.04
CA LYS A 104 -13.84 -19.73 7.96
C LYS A 104 -12.55 -20.31 7.39
N LYS A 105 -12.54 -20.63 6.09
CA LYS A 105 -11.42 -21.30 5.40
C LYS A 105 -10.31 -20.34 4.96
N GLY A 106 -10.62 -19.06 4.85
CA GLY A 106 -9.74 -18.04 4.29
C GLY A 106 -10.08 -17.74 2.83
N ILE A 107 -9.45 -16.70 2.30
CA ILE A 107 -9.66 -16.24 0.92
C ILE A 107 -8.62 -16.91 0.03
N ARG A 108 -9.05 -17.43 -1.10
CA ARG A 108 -8.19 -18.04 -2.13
C ARG A 108 -8.57 -17.46 -3.48
N ASP A 109 -7.57 -17.16 -4.30
CA ASP A 109 -7.83 -16.57 -5.62
C ASP A 109 -8.69 -17.47 -6.51
N ASP A 110 -8.53 -18.80 -6.41
CA ASP A 110 -9.29 -19.79 -7.19
C ASP A 110 -10.81 -19.72 -6.94
N ASP A 111 -11.20 -19.24 -5.75
CA ASP A 111 -12.61 -19.15 -5.31
C ASP A 111 -13.19 -17.74 -5.51
N ILE A 112 -12.44 -16.80 -6.09
CA ILE A 112 -12.89 -15.42 -6.29
C ILE A 112 -13.24 -15.17 -7.76
N ILE A 113 -14.42 -14.62 -7.97
CA ILE A 113 -14.86 -14.14 -9.28
C ILE A 113 -15.02 -12.62 -9.27
N VAL A 114 -14.60 -11.99 -10.36
CA VAL A 114 -14.74 -10.55 -10.59
C VAL A 114 -15.92 -10.31 -11.51
N VAL A 115 -16.88 -9.53 -11.04
CA VAL A 115 -18.05 -9.12 -11.80
C VAL A 115 -17.88 -7.65 -12.19
N ASP A 116 -17.85 -7.38 -13.50
CA ASP A 116 -17.91 -6.03 -14.06
C ASP A 116 -19.16 -5.92 -14.92
N TYR A 117 -20.16 -5.23 -14.39
CA TYR A 117 -21.44 -4.99 -15.04
C TYR A 117 -21.26 -4.11 -16.26
N LYS A 118 -21.79 -4.59 -17.40
CA LYS A 118 -21.88 -3.82 -18.65
C LYS A 118 -23.34 -3.51 -18.90
N ALA A 119 -23.63 -2.25 -19.22
CA ALA A 119 -24.97 -1.85 -19.59
C ALA A 119 -25.29 -2.29 -21.01
N ASP A 120 -26.54 -2.67 -21.25
CA ASP A 120 -26.99 -3.18 -22.56
C ASP A 120 -27.06 -2.08 -23.63
N ASN A 121 -27.19 -0.81 -23.21
CA ASN A 121 -27.32 0.34 -24.10
C ASN A 121 -26.07 1.23 -24.01
N ALA A 122 -25.60 1.73 -25.17
CA ALA A 122 -24.47 2.66 -25.26
C ALA A 122 -24.67 3.94 -24.42
N GLY A 123 -25.90 4.47 -24.34
CA GLY A 123 -26.21 5.63 -23.50
C GLY A 123 -26.06 5.34 -22.01
N ALA A 124 -26.56 4.19 -21.56
CA ALA A 124 -26.43 3.71 -20.19
C ALA A 124 -24.97 3.41 -19.82
N GLN A 125 -24.20 2.86 -20.77
CA GLN A 125 -22.77 2.61 -20.57
C GLN A 125 -21.99 3.92 -20.42
N ALA A 126 -22.29 4.96 -21.21
CA ALA A 126 -21.66 6.27 -21.08
C ALA A 126 -21.96 6.94 -19.73
N GLU A 127 -23.17 6.75 -19.20
CA GLU A 127 -23.55 7.25 -17.86
C GLU A 127 -22.82 6.49 -16.76
N LEU A 128 -22.69 5.17 -16.89
CA LEU A 128 -21.88 4.33 -16.00
C LEU A 128 -20.40 4.76 -16.00
N ASP A 129 -19.84 5.01 -17.17
CA ASP A 129 -18.45 5.47 -17.31
C ASP A 129 -18.26 6.86 -16.69
N THR A 130 -19.26 7.73 -16.82
CA THR A 130 -19.26 9.05 -16.15
C THR A 130 -19.27 8.89 -14.63
N LEU A 131 -20.05 7.95 -14.10
CA LEU A 131 -20.11 7.69 -12.65
C LEU A 131 -18.79 7.11 -12.13
N LYS A 132 -18.16 6.19 -12.87
CA LYS A 132 -16.83 5.62 -12.57
C LYS A 132 -15.73 6.71 -12.60
N ASN A 133 -15.71 7.54 -13.66
CA ASN A 133 -14.65 8.53 -13.90
C ASN A 133 -14.75 9.81 -13.06
N ALA A 134 -15.96 10.24 -12.68
CA ALA A 134 -16.16 11.46 -11.90
C ALA A 134 -15.48 11.41 -10.52
N GLN A 135 -15.32 10.21 -9.95
CA GLN A 135 -14.60 10.01 -8.69
C GLN A 135 -13.09 9.94 -8.89
N GLN A 136 -12.63 9.24 -9.92
CA GLN A 136 -11.20 9.14 -10.24
C GLN A 136 -10.59 10.53 -10.51
N ARG A 137 -11.31 11.41 -11.23
CA ARG A 137 -10.86 12.81 -11.43
C ARG A 137 -10.79 13.64 -10.14
N LYS A 138 -11.65 13.38 -9.15
CA LYS A 138 -11.61 14.10 -7.86
C LYS A 138 -10.43 13.63 -7.00
N LEU A 139 -10.19 12.32 -6.95
CA LEU A 139 -9.03 11.71 -6.29
C LEU A 139 -7.73 12.13 -6.99
N ASP A 140 -7.64 12.00 -8.31
CA ASP A 140 -6.46 12.37 -9.08
C ASP A 140 -6.15 13.87 -8.98
N LYS A 141 -7.18 14.72 -8.94
CA LYS A 141 -6.98 16.16 -8.69
C LYS A 141 -6.45 16.42 -7.28
N GLN A 142 -6.84 15.66 -6.26
CA GLN A 142 -6.30 15.84 -4.91
C GLN A 142 -4.90 15.24 -4.74
N THR A 143 -4.64 14.09 -5.36
CA THR A 143 -3.38 13.34 -5.22
C THR A 143 -2.29 13.86 -6.15
N PHE A 144 -2.65 14.32 -7.35
CA PHE A 144 -1.70 14.69 -8.39
C PHE A 144 -1.79 16.14 -8.88
N SER A 145 -2.77 16.96 -8.45
CA SER A 145 -2.68 18.40 -8.77
C SER A 145 -1.49 19.01 -8.04
N GLY A 146 -0.49 19.40 -8.82
CA GLY A 146 0.83 19.85 -8.34
C GLY A 146 2.00 18.98 -8.81
N MET A 147 1.79 17.70 -9.16
CA MET A 147 2.86 16.82 -9.65
C MET A 147 3.16 16.98 -11.15
N PHE A 148 2.21 17.47 -11.94
CA PHE A 148 2.32 17.55 -13.41
C PHE A 148 2.68 18.93 -13.97
N ASN A 149 3.08 19.89 -13.13
CA ASN A 149 3.48 21.23 -13.60
C ASN A 149 4.93 21.32 -14.12
N ARG A 150 5.54 20.22 -14.57
CA ARG A 150 6.82 20.26 -15.30
C ARG A 150 6.60 20.01 -16.79
N GLY A 151 6.20 21.08 -17.48
CA GLY A 151 6.09 21.13 -18.93
C GLY A 151 4.92 22.00 -19.38
N THR A 152 5.00 23.32 -19.20
CA THR A 152 4.06 24.23 -19.86
C THR A 152 4.33 24.25 -21.36
N ILE A 153 3.29 24.05 -22.17
CA ILE A 153 2.91 25.06 -23.16
C ILE A 153 1.39 25.26 -22.99
N VAL A 154 1.01 26.51 -22.71
CA VAL A 154 -0.36 26.99 -22.48
C VAL A 154 -0.93 27.41 -23.84
N ASP A 155 -2.25 27.31 -24.02
CA ASP A 155 -2.98 28.39 -24.70
C ASP A 155 -4.09 28.88 -23.79
N ASP A 156 -4.03 30.19 -23.54
CA ASP A 156 -4.80 30.97 -22.58
C ASP A 156 -6.24 31.14 -23.07
N THR A 157 -7.23 30.80 -22.25
CA THR A 157 -8.45 31.65 -22.19
C THR A 157 -9.28 31.53 -20.93
N ASP A 158 -9.39 30.40 -20.22
CA ASP A 158 -10.36 30.33 -19.12
C ASP A 158 -9.88 29.53 -17.91
N ALA A 159 -9.13 30.17 -17.02
CA ALA A 159 -9.00 29.72 -15.64
C ALA A 159 -8.79 30.91 -14.72
N THR A 160 -9.88 31.64 -14.45
CA THR A 160 -9.94 32.62 -13.38
C THR A 160 -9.66 31.96 -12.03
N ASP A 161 -8.54 32.40 -11.47
CA ASP A 161 -8.15 32.48 -10.07
C ASP A 161 -9.24 32.16 -9.03
N LEU A 162 -9.03 31.09 -8.26
CA LEU A 162 -9.62 30.92 -6.93
C LEU A 162 -8.54 30.44 -5.97
N THR A 163 -8.09 31.41 -5.17
CA THR A 163 -7.18 31.30 -4.04
C THR A 163 -7.64 30.25 -3.02
N ALA A 164 -6.87 29.18 -2.83
CA ALA A 164 -7.05 28.22 -1.74
C ALA A 164 -6.10 28.58 -0.57
N PRO A 165 -6.60 28.65 0.68
CA PRO A 165 -5.85 29.19 1.81
C PRO A 165 -4.87 28.17 2.43
N ASP A 166 -3.67 28.67 2.76
CA ASP A 166 -2.69 28.34 3.82
C ASP A 166 -2.28 26.88 4.16
N LYS A 167 -3.03 25.83 3.78
CA LYS A 167 -2.64 24.43 4.03
C LYS A 167 -1.46 23.95 3.18
N THR A 168 -1.19 24.65 2.08
CA THR A 168 -0.08 24.36 1.15
C THR A 168 1.28 24.57 1.82
N LEU A 169 1.39 25.58 2.70
CA LEU A 169 2.64 25.94 3.37
C LEU A 169 2.99 24.94 4.48
N GLU A 170 1.99 24.43 5.20
CA GLU A 170 2.17 23.49 6.30
C GLU A 170 2.56 22.09 5.79
N ASN A 171 1.92 21.62 4.71
CA ASN A 171 2.35 20.42 4.01
C ASN A 171 3.74 20.56 3.39
N GLN A 172 4.09 21.71 2.79
CA GLN A 172 5.44 21.97 2.30
C GLN A 172 6.49 21.95 3.43
N LYS A 173 6.15 22.49 4.61
CA LYS A 173 7.03 22.44 5.78
C LYS A 173 7.22 21.01 6.30
N ARG A 174 6.15 20.20 6.34
CA ARG A 174 6.24 18.77 6.72
C ARG A 174 7.09 17.97 5.73
N LEU A 175 6.82 18.10 4.43
CA LEU A 175 7.62 17.46 3.38
C LEU A 175 9.09 17.90 3.42
N ARG A 176 9.37 19.20 3.62
CA ARG A 176 10.75 19.67 3.79
C ARG A 176 11.42 19.11 5.04
N LYS A 177 10.69 18.95 6.15
CA LYS A 177 11.20 18.35 7.38
C LYS A 177 11.53 16.87 7.16
N GLU A 178 10.63 16.14 6.50
CA GLU A 178 10.76 14.71 6.21
C GLU A 178 11.90 14.44 5.21
N VAL A 179 12.02 15.26 4.15
CA VAL A 179 13.14 15.20 3.21
C VAL A 179 14.46 15.54 3.90
N ARG A 180 14.47 16.53 4.82
CA ARG A 180 15.67 16.88 5.61
C ARG A 180 16.04 15.80 6.62
N GLU A 181 15.08 15.07 7.17
CA GLU A 181 15.30 13.92 8.05
C GLU A 181 15.82 12.70 7.28
N LEU A 182 15.34 12.46 6.05
CA LEU A 182 15.84 11.42 5.16
C LEU A 182 17.28 11.69 4.69
N ASP A 183 17.60 12.95 4.35
CA ASP A 183 18.93 13.36 3.90
C ASP A 183 19.97 13.37 5.06
N SER A 184 19.50 13.38 6.31
CA SER A 184 20.36 13.34 7.51
C SER A 184 20.86 11.94 7.89
N GLY A 185 20.40 10.87 7.22
CA GLY A 185 20.76 9.49 7.54
C GLY A 185 20.22 8.97 8.88
N HIS A 186 19.52 9.81 9.66
CA HIS A 186 19.03 9.49 10.99
C HIS A 186 17.95 8.40 10.99
N PHE A 187 17.10 8.34 9.95
CA PHE A 187 16.05 7.32 9.83
C PHE A 187 16.60 5.89 9.63
N PHE A 188 17.72 5.75 8.92
CA PHE A 188 18.35 4.44 8.72
C PHE A 188 19.04 3.94 9.99
N VAL A 189 19.61 4.87 10.78
CA VAL A 189 20.26 4.55 12.06
C VAL A 189 19.24 4.08 13.10
N THR A 190 18.11 4.79 13.26
CA THR A 190 17.09 4.43 14.25
C THR A 190 16.40 3.10 13.95
N HIS A 191 16.13 2.79 12.68
CA HIS A 191 15.51 1.52 12.31
C HIS A 191 16.46 0.32 12.55
N VAL A 192 17.74 0.49 12.27
CA VAL A 192 18.76 -0.55 12.49
C VAL A 192 19.07 -0.75 13.98
N GLU A 193 19.12 0.33 14.77
CA GLU A 193 19.27 0.25 16.23
C GLU A 193 18.12 -0.53 16.88
N ASN A 194 16.88 -0.25 16.48
CA ASN A 194 15.70 -0.99 16.99
C ASN A 194 15.77 -2.49 16.65
N GLN A 195 16.21 -2.85 15.44
CA GLN A 195 16.35 -4.26 15.04
C GLN A 195 17.44 -4.99 15.83
N VAL A 196 18.51 -4.29 16.19
CA VAL A 196 19.60 -4.82 17.01
C VAL A 196 19.13 -5.04 18.46
N ASP A 197 18.37 -4.11 19.01
CA ASP A 197 17.80 -4.21 20.37
C ASP A 197 16.79 -5.37 20.47
N ASP A 198 15.93 -5.54 19.46
CA ASP A 198 15.00 -6.67 19.38
C ASP A 198 15.75 -8.01 19.33
N ALA A 199 16.82 -8.09 18.54
CA ALA A 199 17.65 -9.29 18.45
C ALA A 199 18.38 -9.61 19.77
N GLU A 200 18.84 -8.60 20.51
CA GLU A 200 19.42 -8.79 21.85
C GLU A 200 18.40 -9.32 22.87
N MET A 201 17.16 -8.83 22.82
CA MET A 201 16.10 -9.30 23.69
C MET A 201 15.81 -10.79 23.44
N VAL A 202 15.79 -11.21 22.18
CA VAL A 202 15.62 -12.62 21.79
C VAL A 202 16.78 -13.48 22.30
N ALA A 203 18.02 -13.01 22.21
CA ALA A 203 19.18 -13.71 22.74
C ALA A 203 19.09 -13.94 24.26
N ARG A 204 18.61 -12.95 25.03
CA ARG A 204 18.39 -13.08 26.48
C ARG A 204 17.30 -14.09 26.82
N MET A 205 16.25 -14.18 26.00
CA MET A 205 15.20 -15.20 26.19
C MET A 205 15.74 -16.61 25.96
N TYR A 206 16.59 -16.81 24.95
CA TYR A 206 17.23 -18.11 24.71
C TYR A 206 18.09 -18.54 25.89
N GLU A 207 18.83 -17.62 26.52
CA GLU A 207 19.61 -17.87 27.75
C GLU A 207 18.73 -18.24 28.94
N GLN A 208 17.61 -17.52 29.15
CA GLN A 208 16.66 -17.82 30.22
C GLN A 208 15.96 -19.18 30.03
N SER A 209 15.78 -19.60 28.77
CA SER A 209 15.18 -20.89 28.42
C SER A 209 16.16 -22.07 28.46
N GLY A 210 17.44 -21.84 28.79
CA GLY A 210 18.48 -22.88 28.85
C GLY A 210 19.08 -23.28 27.49
N LYS A 211 18.73 -22.57 26.41
CA LYS A 211 19.24 -22.77 25.04
C LYS A 211 20.47 -21.90 24.80
N VAL A 212 21.56 -22.26 25.48
CA VAL A 212 22.77 -21.43 25.61
C VAL A 212 23.58 -21.36 24.31
N GLU A 213 23.60 -22.43 23.51
CA GLU A 213 24.35 -22.46 22.25
C GLU A 213 23.69 -21.59 21.17
N GLU A 214 22.36 -21.65 21.04
CA GLU A 214 21.62 -20.83 20.09
C GLU A 214 21.66 -19.33 20.45
N ALA A 215 21.65 -19.01 21.75
CA ALA A 215 21.86 -17.64 22.22
C ALA A 215 23.25 -17.11 21.85
N LYS A 216 24.28 -17.96 21.96
CA LYS A 216 25.67 -17.61 21.64
C LYS A 216 25.87 -17.38 20.14
N GLU A 217 25.29 -18.23 19.29
CA GLU A 217 25.29 -18.01 17.85
C GLU A 217 24.57 -16.71 17.46
N LEU A 218 23.43 -16.42 18.10
CA LEU A 218 22.67 -15.20 17.81
C LEU A 218 23.44 -13.95 18.22
N ARG A 219 24.11 -13.96 19.39
CA ARG A 219 25.00 -12.87 19.82
C ARG A 219 26.16 -12.65 18.87
N GLN A 220 26.78 -13.73 18.39
CA GLN A 220 27.88 -13.63 17.43
C GLN A 220 27.44 -12.97 16.13
N LYS A 221 26.22 -13.27 15.65
CA LYS A 221 25.64 -12.60 14.46
C LYS A 221 25.29 -11.14 14.72
N ILE A 222 24.77 -10.81 15.91
CA ILE A 222 24.51 -9.42 16.32
C ILE A 222 25.81 -8.62 16.36
N ASP A 223 26.89 -9.18 16.90
CA ASP A 223 28.20 -8.53 16.96
C ASP A 223 28.80 -8.32 15.57
N GLN A 224 28.66 -9.30 14.67
CA GLN A 224 29.05 -9.15 13.26
C GLN A 224 28.26 -8.06 12.55
N ALA A 225 26.93 -8.00 12.77
CA ALA A 225 26.08 -6.97 12.19
C ALA A 225 26.43 -5.56 12.72
N LYS A 226 26.63 -5.42 14.04
CA LYS A 226 27.10 -4.17 14.67
C LYS A 226 28.45 -3.73 14.15
N ALA A 227 29.38 -4.66 13.93
CA ALA A 227 30.68 -4.39 13.35
C ALA A 227 30.57 -3.91 11.89
N ALA A 228 29.69 -4.54 11.09
CA ALA A 228 29.42 -4.15 9.71
C ALA A 228 28.77 -2.76 9.61
N ILE A 229 27.87 -2.40 10.55
CA ILE A 229 27.25 -1.07 10.63
C ILE A 229 28.27 0.00 11.00
N ARG A 230 29.18 -0.29 11.94
CA ARG A 230 30.26 0.63 12.34
C ARG A 230 31.34 0.77 11.29
N ALA A 231 31.52 -0.24 10.43
CA ALA A 231 32.42 -0.16 9.29
C ALA A 231 31.83 0.82 8.27
N ARG A 232 32.52 1.96 8.08
CA ARG A 232 32.15 2.91 7.04
C ARG A 232 32.23 2.19 5.69
N PRO A 233 31.15 2.14 4.89
CA PRO A 233 31.23 1.48 3.59
C PRO A 233 32.32 2.16 2.76
N PRO A 234 33.17 1.38 2.08
CA PRO A 234 34.20 1.94 1.22
C PRO A 234 33.53 2.83 0.17
N ARG A 235 34.11 4.00 -0.10
CA ARG A 235 33.64 4.85 -1.20
C ARG A 235 33.84 4.08 -2.50
N VAL A 236 32.73 3.75 -3.16
CA VAL A 236 32.73 3.03 -4.44
C VAL A 236 33.04 4.03 -5.55
N ASP A 237 34.16 3.82 -6.26
CA ASP A 237 34.51 4.58 -7.47
C ASP A 237 33.97 3.85 -8.70
N PHE A 238 32.82 4.31 -9.21
CA PHE A 238 32.19 3.73 -10.39
C PHE A 238 32.96 3.97 -11.70
N MET A 239 33.91 4.91 -11.72
CA MET A 239 34.72 5.19 -12.90
C MET A 239 35.92 4.24 -13.02
N ASN A 240 36.31 3.58 -11.93
CA ASN A 240 37.34 2.55 -11.88
C ASN A 240 36.85 1.36 -11.02
N PRO A 241 35.90 0.54 -11.53
CA PRO A 241 35.33 -0.56 -10.75
C PRO A 241 36.40 -1.58 -10.38
N THR A 242 36.32 -2.12 -9.16
CA THR A 242 37.22 -3.18 -8.71
C THR A 242 36.94 -4.49 -9.47
N PRO A 243 37.91 -5.42 -9.55
CA PRO A 243 37.71 -6.72 -10.21
C PRO A 243 36.48 -7.48 -9.70
N GLU A 244 36.21 -7.41 -8.39
CA GLU A 244 35.04 -8.02 -7.75
C GLU A 244 33.72 -7.41 -8.24
N MET A 245 33.65 -6.09 -8.42
CA MET A 245 32.45 -5.40 -8.94
C MET A 245 32.18 -5.75 -10.41
N ILE A 246 33.24 -5.99 -11.19
CA ILE A 246 33.12 -6.41 -12.59
C ILE A 246 32.58 -7.85 -12.66
N GLU A 247 33.04 -8.72 -11.77
CA GLU A 247 32.57 -10.11 -11.69
C GLU A 247 31.13 -10.20 -11.20
N ASP A 248 30.75 -9.43 -10.18
CA ASP A 248 29.37 -9.33 -9.71
C ASP A 248 28.43 -8.75 -10.77
N GLY A 249 28.87 -7.70 -11.48
CA GLY A 249 28.14 -7.15 -12.63
C GLY A 249 27.89 -8.19 -13.72
N LYS A 250 28.90 -8.99 -14.08
CA LYS A 250 28.75 -10.10 -15.04
C LYS A 250 27.79 -11.17 -14.56
N LYS A 251 27.86 -11.55 -13.28
CA LYS A 251 26.96 -12.54 -12.67
C LYS A 251 25.50 -12.09 -12.69
N ASN A 252 25.26 -10.79 -12.52
CA ASN A 252 23.93 -10.19 -12.48
C ASN A 252 23.44 -9.67 -13.85
N GLY A 253 24.15 -9.97 -14.95
CA GLY A 253 23.75 -9.60 -16.31
C GLY A 253 23.96 -8.12 -16.66
N CYS A 254 24.65 -7.35 -15.80
CA CYS A 254 25.03 -5.96 -16.05
C CYS A 254 26.35 -5.94 -16.84
N ALA A 255 26.27 -5.70 -18.14
CA ALA A 255 27.45 -5.52 -18.98
C ALA A 255 28.19 -4.22 -18.57
N THR A 256 29.27 -4.36 -17.82
CA THR A 256 30.22 -3.27 -17.55
C THR A 256 31.10 -3.08 -18.78
N THR A 257 30.55 -2.48 -19.84
CA THR A 257 31.35 -1.98 -20.97
C THR A 257 32.21 -0.84 -20.45
N VAL A 258 33.48 -1.14 -20.17
CA VAL A 258 34.51 -0.11 -19.97
C VAL A 258 34.63 0.63 -21.30
N TRP A 259 34.10 1.84 -21.37
CA TRP A 259 34.29 2.71 -22.51
C TRP A 259 35.78 3.05 -22.60
N PRO A 260 36.46 2.76 -23.72
CA PRO A 260 37.84 3.19 -23.90
C PRO A 260 37.88 4.72 -23.84
N ARG A 261 38.79 5.27 -23.03
CA ARG A 261 39.11 6.70 -23.07
C ARG A 261 39.96 6.93 -24.31
N ASP A 262 39.48 7.79 -25.20
CA ASP A 262 40.32 8.51 -26.17
C ASP A 262 41.12 9.61 -25.44
#